data_AF-A0A6I2QYV6-F1
#
_entry.id   AF-A0A6I2QYV6-F1
#
_cell.length_a   1.000
_cell.length_b   1.000
_cell.length_c   1.000
_cell.angle_alpha   90.00
_cell.angle_beta   90.00
_cell.angle_gamma   90.00
#
_symmetry.space_group_name_H-M   'P 1'
#
loop_
_entity.id
_entity.type
_entity.pdbx_description
1 polymer ?
#
loop_
_entity_poly.entity_id
_entity_poly.type
_entity_poly.pdbx_seq_one_letter_code
_entity_poly.pdbx_strand_id
1 'polypeptide(L)'
;MKYGTEISCCPLCGGNIIVSDYWQFSYDRVVLKSGKLSKRTKRSNSGPMEVMTAACENVFDGTCSANWDADDFNLSEEEKFIDYKYSEQGESK
;
A
#
# COMPACT_ATOMS: atom_id res chain seq x y z
N MET A 1 19.47 -7.80 1.47
CA MET A 1 18.05 -8.01 1.78
C MET A 1 17.50 -6.67 2.23
N LYS A 2 16.44 -6.15 1.59
CA LYS A 2 15.69 -5.03 2.17
C LYS A 2 14.93 -5.58 3.38
N TYR A 3 15.07 -4.96 4.55
CA TYR A 3 14.23 -5.29 5.70
C TYR A 3 12.91 -4.54 5.54
N GLY A 4 11.79 -5.27 5.52
CA GLY A 4 10.47 -4.69 5.41
C GLY A 4 9.79 -4.58 6.77
N THR A 5 8.97 -3.55 6.94
CA THR A 5 8.21 -3.32 8.18
C THR A 5 6.73 -3.52 7.93
N GLU A 6 6.08 -4.33 8.77
CA GLU A 6 4.62 -4.43 8.74
C GLU A 6 3.99 -3.11 9.21
N ILE A 7 3.14 -2.51 8.37
CA ILE A 7 2.41 -1.27 8.72
C ILE A 7 0.91 -1.44 8.48
N SER A 8 0.10 -0.67 9.19
CA SER A 8 -1.37 -0.70 9.07
C SER A 8 -1.98 0.63 8.63
N CYS A 9 -1.17 1.67 8.48
CA CYS A 9 -1.56 2.97 7.99
C CYS A 9 -0.37 3.66 7.33
N CYS A 10 -0.66 4.72 6.57
CA CYS A 10 0.35 5.53 5.90
C CYS A 10 1.35 6.09 6.92
N PRO A 11 2.66 5.87 6.74
CA PRO A 11 3.67 6.30 7.70
C PRO A 11 3.88 7.82 7.70
N LEU A 12 3.44 8.53 6.65
CA LEU A 12 3.60 9.98 6.54
C LEU A 12 2.47 10.79 7.19
N CYS A 13 1.23 10.29 7.15
CA CYS A 13 0.06 11.05 7.61
C CYS A 13 -0.95 10.25 8.44
N GLY A 14 -0.76 8.95 8.62
CA GLY A 14 -1.67 8.07 9.36
C GLY A 14 -2.98 7.69 8.66
N GLY A 15 -3.20 8.16 7.42
CA GLY A 15 -4.35 7.76 6.59
C GLY A 15 -4.30 6.28 6.18
N ASN A 16 -5.41 5.75 5.67
CA ASN A 16 -5.44 4.37 5.19
C ASN A 16 -4.55 4.18 3.95
N ILE A 17 -4.08 2.95 3.77
CA ILE A 17 -3.38 2.52 2.56
C ILE A 17 -4.38 1.79 1.67
N ILE A 18 -4.40 2.13 0.38
CA ILE A 18 -5.18 1.48 -0.65
C ILE A 18 -4.20 0.71 -1.54
N VAL A 19 -4.39 -0.60 -1.67
CA VAL A 19 -3.68 -1.47 -2.62
C VAL A 19 -4.57 -1.63 -3.84
N SER A 20 -3.99 -1.41 -5.02
CA SER A 20 -4.67 -1.55 -6.31
C SER A 20 -4.05 -2.71 -7.09
N ASP A 21 -4.82 -3.78 -7.29
CA ASP A 21 -4.42 -4.94 -8.08
C ASP A 21 -4.85 -4.74 -9.54
N TYR A 22 -3.90 -4.59 -10.47
CA TYR A 22 -4.20 -4.33 -11.87
C TYR A 22 -4.26 -5.62 -12.69
N TRP A 23 -5.46 -5.98 -13.14
CA TRP A 23 -5.71 -7.09 -14.07
C TRP A 23 -6.42 -6.56 -15.34
N GLN A 24 -7.39 -7.28 -15.90
CA GLN A 24 -8.31 -6.73 -16.91
C GLN A 24 -9.15 -5.57 -16.36
N PHE A 25 -9.42 -5.59 -15.05
CA PHE A 25 -9.97 -4.48 -14.27
C PHE A 25 -9.05 -4.27 -13.07
N SER A 26 -8.99 -3.05 -12.55
CA SER A 26 -8.30 -2.81 -11.29
C SER A 26 -9.21 -3.08 -10.10
N TYR A 27 -8.62 -3.57 -9.03
CA TYR A 27 -9.32 -3.91 -7.80
C TYR A 27 -8.66 -3.19 -6.63
N ASP A 28 -9.38 -2.26 -6.02
CA ASP A 28 -8.89 -1.50 -4.87
C ASP A 28 -9.31 -2.18 -3.57
N ARG A 29 -8.34 -2.40 -2.68
CA ARG A 29 -8.49 -3.00 -1.35
C ARG A 29 -7.84 -2.11 -0.31
N VAL A 30 -8.52 -1.87 0.81
CA VAL A 30 -8.00 -1.04 1.91
C VAL A 30 -7.23 -1.91 2.91
N VAL A 31 -6.05 -1.47 3.33
CA VAL A 31 -5.34 -2.04 4.48
C VAL A 31 -6.07 -1.64 5.76
N LEU A 32 -6.54 -2.63 6.51
CA LEU A 32 -7.27 -2.41 7.76
C LEU A 32 -6.32 -2.03 8.89
N LYS A 33 -6.87 -1.52 10.00
CA LYS A 33 -6.09 -1.23 11.23
C LYS A 33 -5.31 -2.43 11.79
N SER A 34 -5.71 -3.65 11.41
CA SER A 34 -4.98 -4.89 11.73
C SER A 34 -3.72 -5.11 10.88
N GLY A 35 -3.45 -4.25 9.90
CA GLY A 35 -2.41 -4.42 8.88
C GLY A 35 -2.82 -5.33 7.73
N LYS A 36 -3.96 -6.04 7.84
CA LYS A 36 -4.44 -6.98 6.82
C LYS A 36 -5.22 -6.30 5.73
N LEU A 37 -5.10 -6.82 4.52
CA LEU A 37 -5.84 -6.32 3.37
C LEU A 37 -7.33 -6.70 3.45
N SER A 38 -8.23 -5.74 3.25
CA SER A 38 -9.68 -5.97 3.24
C SER A 38 -10.07 -6.98 2.15
N LYS A 39 -11.01 -7.89 2.45
CA LYS A 39 -11.59 -8.81 1.44
C LYS A 39 -12.59 -8.12 0.50
N ARG A 40 -13.03 -6.91 0.83
CA ARG A 40 -13.93 -6.14 -0.02
C ARG A 40 -13.11 -5.45 -1.11
N THR A 41 -13.50 -5.69 -2.35
CA THR A 41 -12.87 -5.11 -3.54
C THR A 41 -13.79 -4.09 -4.20
N LYS A 42 -13.23 -2.96 -4.61
CA LYS A 42 -13.90 -1.99 -5.49
C LYS A 42 -13.28 -2.10 -6.88
N ARG A 43 -14.11 -2.27 -7.91
CA ARG A 43 -13.65 -2.31 -9.30
C ARG A 43 -13.36 -0.88 -9.80
N SER A 44 -12.16 -0.64 -10.32
CA SER A 44 -11.75 0.61 -10.96
C SER A 44 -11.26 0.34 -12.41
N ASN A 45 -10.97 1.39 -13.19
CA ASN A 45 -10.70 1.30 -14.62
C ASN A 45 -9.38 0.58 -14.96
N SER A 46 -9.31 0.01 -16.17
CA SER A 46 -8.17 -0.75 -16.72
C SER A 46 -6.80 -0.10 -16.47
N GLY A 47 -5.90 -0.82 -15.80
CA GLY A 47 -4.48 -0.47 -15.59
C GLY A 47 -3.53 -1.51 -16.19
N PRO A 48 -2.21 -1.35 -16.05
CA PRO A 48 -1.21 -2.29 -16.57
C PRO A 48 -1.35 -3.67 -15.90
N MET A 49 -1.48 -4.73 -16.68
CA MET A 49 -1.74 -6.09 -16.19
C MET A 49 -0.62 -6.63 -15.29
N GLU A 50 -1.01 -7.38 -14.24
CA GLU A 50 -0.14 -8.18 -13.37
C GLU A 50 0.81 -7.36 -12.46
N VAL A 51 0.40 -6.14 -12.11
CA VAL A 51 1.13 -5.28 -11.17
C VAL A 51 0.23 -4.89 -10.00
N MET A 52 0.80 -4.80 -8.81
CA MET A 52 0.16 -4.16 -7.66
C MET A 52 0.87 -2.85 -7.36
N THR A 53 0.10 -1.80 -7.06
CA THR A 53 0.62 -0.57 -6.45
C THR A 53 -0.14 -0.31 -5.16
N ALA A 54 0.38 0.60 -4.33
CA ALA A 54 -0.37 1.14 -3.23
C ALA A 54 -0.24 2.66 -3.12
N ALA A 55 -1.22 3.30 -2.52
CA ALA A 55 -1.21 4.73 -2.24
C ALA A 55 -1.93 5.04 -0.93
N CYS A 56 -1.56 6.15 -0.30
CA CYS A 56 -2.36 6.68 0.79
C CYS A 56 -3.70 7.21 0.25
N GLU A 57 -4.80 7.00 0.99
CA GLU A 57 -6.13 7.51 0.61
C GLU A 57 -6.15 9.05 0.47
N ASN A 58 -5.29 9.73 1.23
CA ASN A 58 -5.14 11.19 1.22
C ASN A 58 -4.26 11.69 0.05
N VAL A 59 -3.88 10.84 -0.90
CA VAL A 59 -3.26 11.31 -2.15
C VAL A 59 -4.30 12.02 -3.02
N PHE A 60 -5.57 11.61 -2.97
CA PHE A 60 -6.63 12.16 -3.82
C PHE A 60 -7.06 13.58 -3.44
N ASP A 61 -6.89 13.97 -2.17
CA ASP A 61 -7.15 15.34 -1.71
C ASP A 61 -5.88 16.21 -1.64
N GLY A 62 -4.73 15.66 -2.03
CA GLY A 62 -3.44 16.33 -2.07
C GLY A 62 -2.79 16.58 -0.71
N THR A 63 -3.35 16.05 0.38
CA THR A 63 -2.79 16.23 1.74
C THR A 63 -1.69 15.22 2.08
N CYS A 64 -1.48 14.22 1.21
CA CYS A 64 -0.38 13.26 1.29
C CYS A 64 0.16 12.94 -0.11
N SER A 65 1.41 12.49 -0.18
CA SER A 65 2.07 12.05 -1.42
C SER A 65 2.60 10.62 -1.36
N ALA A 66 2.29 9.87 -0.29
CA ALA A 66 2.77 8.51 -0.08
C ALA A 66 2.20 7.55 -1.13
N ASN A 67 3.10 6.86 -1.82
CA ASN A 67 2.81 5.85 -2.84
C ASN A 67 3.89 4.76 -2.83
N TRP A 68 3.51 3.56 -3.27
CA TRP A 68 4.35 2.39 -3.37
C TRP A 68 4.18 1.75 -4.75
N ASP A 69 5.27 1.67 -5.50
CA ASP A 69 5.35 0.87 -6.72
C ASP A 69 5.55 -0.62 -6.37
N ALA A 70 5.57 -1.49 -7.38
CA ALA A 70 5.63 -2.95 -7.19
C ALA A 70 6.80 -3.43 -6.30
N ASP A 71 7.93 -2.73 -6.33
CA ASP A 71 9.14 -3.08 -5.56
C ASP A 71 9.27 -2.34 -4.22
N ASP A 72 8.30 -1.47 -3.91
CA ASP A 72 8.29 -0.64 -2.69
C ASP A 72 7.54 -1.31 -1.53
N PHE A 73 6.77 -2.36 -1.80
CA PHE A 73 6.03 -3.10 -0.77
C PHE A 73 5.83 -4.57 -1.15
N ASN A 74 5.34 -5.37 -0.21
CA ASN A 74 4.78 -6.69 -0.50
C ASN A 74 3.63 -7.00 0.46
N LEU A 75 2.89 -8.07 0.20
CA LEU A 75 1.94 -8.65 1.14
C LEU A 75 2.57 -9.92 1.75
N SER A 76 2.51 -10.06 3.07
CA SER A 76 2.90 -11.31 3.73
C SER A 76 1.94 -12.46 3.38
N GLU A 77 2.28 -13.69 3.77
CA GLU A 77 1.39 -14.84 3.64
C GLU A 77 0.02 -14.63 4.33
N GLU A 78 -0.04 -13.78 5.35
CA GLU A 78 -1.28 -13.39 6.02
C GLU A 78 -1.98 -12.16 5.41
N GLU A 79 -1.58 -11.75 4.20
CA GLU A 79 -2.01 -10.53 3.52
C GLU A 79 -1.75 -9.24 4.32
N LYS A 80 -0.68 -9.20 5.12
CA LYS A 80 -0.28 -7.97 5.81
C LYS A 80 0.60 -7.11 4.93
N PHE A 81 0.40 -5.80 4.96
CA PHE A 81 1.21 -4.86 4.20
C PHE A 81 2.62 -4.74 4.78
N ILE A 82 3.62 -5.05 3.96
CA ILE A 82 5.06 -4.92 4.28
C ILE A 82 5.60 -3.75 3.47
N ASP A 83 5.98 -2.67 4.15
CA ASP A 83 6.63 -1.50 3.55
C ASP A 83 8.13 -1.73 3.39
N TYR A 84 8.69 -1.38 2.24
CA TYR A 84 10.14 -1.33 1.99
C TYR A 84 10.64 0.08 1.62
N LYS A 85 9.76 1.07 1.51
CA LYS A 85 10.08 2.41 0.98
C LYS A 85 10.24 3.44 2.08
N TYR A 86 9.30 3.47 3.03
CA TYR A 86 9.30 4.45 4.11
C TYR A 86 9.78 3.86 5.44
N SER A 87 10.06 2.57 5.46
CA SER A 87 10.33 1.76 6.62
C SER A 87 11.77 1.83 7.15
N GLU A 88 12.67 2.61 6.52
CA GLU A 88 13.99 2.93 7.10
C GLU A 88 14.40 4.40 6.89
N GLN A 89 14.38 5.18 7.97
CA GLN A 89 15.57 5.82 8.54
C GLN A 89 15.44 5.83 10.07
N GLY A 90 15.81 4.71 10.69
CA GLY A 90 16.47 4.75 12.00
C GLY A 90 17.92 5.20 11.82
N GLU A 91 18.17 6.37 11.22
CA GLU A 91 19.46 7.04 11.35
C GLU A 91 19.33 8.03 12.51
N SER A 92 20.10 7.79 13.56
CA SER A 92 20.28 8.72 14.66
C SER A 92 20.63 10.11 14.15
N LYS A 93 19.84 11.11 14.54
CA LYS A 93 20.30 12.38 15.14
C LYS A 93 19.13 13.17 15.73
#